data_AF-A0A937TV64-F1
#
_entry.id   AF-A0A937TV64-F1
#
_cell.length_a   1.000
_cell.length_b   1.000
_cell.length_c   1.000
_cell.angle_alpha   90.00
_cell.angle_beta   90.00
_cell.angle_gamma   90.00
#
_symmetry.space_group_name_H-M   'P 1'
#
loop_
_entity.id
_entity.type
_entity.pdbx_description
1 polymer ?
#
loop_
_entity_poly.entity_id
_entity_poly.type
_entity_poly.pdbx_seq_one_letter_code
_entity_poly.pdbx_strand_id
1 'polypeptide(L)'
;MKRLITTCLLVALGPSWALAADAAKPAAKPEPVDPMHEAVARELLRQATTNTQRAKILFEAAEGVGDDNKKMRAYLNERALTYALESIHVDSNRHVAEYAISRLRNDAPERREHWDKMRTEMYRRSYHSPQNEAKKYAAGHSFARHLLYYGSYRERERKYDTALEMYKEALGVFKAQGMPGQNELAIMLARTARRAEAHARLIELKKQYEANSKDPVLRKKLALMWIIDLNYPSRAMGYISSSKNRPWYDCAHYASHSLSSVKEAAQAKQVGDWYHKEIVPLASEATKRDILLRAKTYYEHALALRKSSQGRLSPTARAEVAQALAKLSTELAGGEVYTWTTIFRSADPAVWNTDRSTGTLSYALPLAKVGGPIRYLKMTRLDTGQYVIVRLNAMQLAQTVSTTETHGWHGAKERLSSGGYRFGVYSRGPRRTSQRVEVTYSHWGWGFGYDRTTRKMAWTWAGRAIAKTSFQIAVTNGDLTAAEKKCLLP
;
A
#
# COMPACT_ATOMS: atom_id res chain seq x y z
N MET A 1 31.82 -19.26 31.54
CA MET A 1 30.75 -19.96 30.79
C MET A 1 29.52 -19.05 30.64
N LYS A 2 29.59 -18.04 29.75
CA LYS A 2 28.47 -17.20 29.23
C LYS A 2 29.06 -16.01 28.46
N ARG A 3 29.34 -16.18 27.17
CA ARG A 3 29.37 -15.10 26.15
C ARG A 3 29.02 -15.74 24.82
N LEU A 4 27.78 -15.55 24.39
CA LEU A 4 27.28 -16.06 23.12
C LEU A 4 26.69 -14.88 22.33
N ILE A 5 27.44 -14.52 21.29
CA ILE A 5 26.98 -14.14 19.95
C ILE A 5 25.99 -12.98 19.85
N THR A 6 26.55 -11.78 19.62
CA THR A 6 25.86 -10.69 18.91
C THR A 6 26.49 -10.60 17.52
N THR A 7 26.00 -11.39 16.57
CA THR A 7 26.38 -11.25 15.16
C THR A 7 25.54 -10.13 14.56
N CYS A 8 26.11 -8.92 14.51
CA CYS A 8 25.58 -7.84 13.70
C CYS A 8 25.75 -8.16 12.22
N LEU A 9 24.63 -8.28 11.49
CA LEU A 9 24.59 -8.21 10.03
C LEU A 9 25.02 -6.79 9.59
N LEU A 10 26.32 -6.61 9.39
CA LEU A 10 26.90 -5.50 8.64
C LEU A 10 27.24 -6.05 7.25
N VAL A 11 26.23 -6.12 6.37
CA VAL A 11 26.47 -6.32 4.94
C VAL A 11 27.00 -5.00 4.40
N ALA A 12 28.31 -4.96 4.16
CA ALA A 12 28.98 -3.90 3.42
C ALA A 12 28.44 -3.87 1.98
N LEU A 13 27.51 -2.95 1.71
CA LEU A 13 27.12 -2.60 0.35
C LEU A 13 28.18 -1.66 -0.22
N GLY A 14 29.21 -2.22 -0.85
CA GLY A 14 30.17 -1.45 -1.65
C GLY A 14 29.51 -0.89 -2.92
N PRO A 15 29.96 0.26 -3.45
CA PRO A 15 29.43 0.83 -4.68
C PRO A 15 30.08 0.15 -5.88
N SER A 16 29.45 -0.89 -6.40
CA SER A 16 29.76 -1.41 -7.73
C SER A 16 28.47 -1.93 -8.29
N TRP A 17 27.88 -1.21 -9.24
CA TRP A 17 27.09 -1.72 -10.38
C TRP A 17 26.87 -0.56 -11.35
N ALA A 18 27.78 -0.39 -12.31
CA ALA A 18 27.47 0.26 -13.57
C ALA A 18 26.69 -0.74 -14.43
N LEU A 19 25.41 -0.93 -14.13
CA LEU A 19 24.51 -1.72 -14.97
C LEU A 19 24.08 -0.88 -16.16
N ALA A 20 24.16 -1.47 -17.35
CA ALA A 20 23.67 -0.91 -18.59
C ALA A 20 22.22 -0.45 -18.39
N ALA A 21 22.03 0.87 -18.35
CA ALA A 21 20.71 1.48 -18.38
C ALA A 21 20.05 1.00 -19.67
N ASP A 22 19.01 0.20 -19.55
CA ASP A 22 18.01 0.02 -20.60
C ASP A 22 17.66 1.45 -21.04
N ALA A 23 18.10 1.85 -22.24
CA ALA A 23 18.32 3.25 -22.60
C ALA A 23 17.05 4.04 -22.34
N ALA A 24 16.94 4.61 -21.14
CA ALA A 24 15.79 5.37 -20.74
C ALA A 24 15.78 6.51 -21.73
N LYS A 25 14.73 6.55 -22.58
CA LYS A 25 14.56 7.59 -23.59
C LYS A 25 14.92 8.89 -22.88
N PRO A 26 16.01 9.58 -23.28
CA PRO A 26 16.55 10.68 -22.52
C PRO A 26 15.39 11.61 -22.20
N ALA A 27 15.30 12.05 -20.94
CA ALA A 27 14.21 12.92 -20.49
C ALA A 27 14.02 13.98 -21.57
N ALA A 28 12.81 14.06 -22.13
CA ALA A 28 12.54 14.92 -23.27
C ALA A 28 13.13 16.29 -22.95
N LYS A 29 14.03 16.78 -23.80
CA LYS A 29 14.58 18.13 -23.64
C LYS A 29 13.38 19.08 -23.52
N PRO A 30 13.42 20.07 -22.62
CA PRO A 30 12.35 21.04 -22.52
C PRO A 30 12.08 21.60 -23.91
N GLU A 31 10.82 21.59 -24.35
CA GLU A 31 10.45 22.20 -25.63
C GLU A 31 10.89 23.68 -25.61
N PRO A 32 11.37 24.23 -26.73
CA PRO A 32 11.65 25.64 -26.81
C PRO A 32 10.41 26.44 -26.41
N VAL A 33 10.59 27.38 -25.49
CA VAL A 33 9.50 28.20 -24.96
C VAL A 33 8.94 29.08 -26.07
N ASP A 34 7.63 29.01 -26.28
CA ASP A 34 6.95 29.93 -27.18
C ASP A 34 7.12 31.37 -26.66
N PRO A 35 7.71 32.30 -27.45
CA PRO A 35 7.92 33.69 -27.05
C PRO A 35 6.64 34.38 -26.56
N MET A 36 5.48 34.00 -27.10
CA MET A 36 4.17 34.50 -26.66
C MET A 36 3.85 34.06 -25.23
N HIS A 37 4.12 32.80 -24.88
CA HIS A 37 3.89 32.29 -23.53
C HIS A 37 4.75 33.04 -22.50
N GLU A 38 6.02 33.28 -22.83
CA GLU A 38 6.93 34.05 -21.98
C GLU A 38 6.50 35.53 -21.87
N ALA A 39 5.99 36.13 -22.94
CA ALA A 39 5.46 37.50 -22.89
C ALA A 39 4.25 37.61 -21.95
N VAL A 40 3.30 36.67 -22.05
CA VAL A 40 2.11 36.62 -21.16
C VAL A 40 2.52 36.43 -19.70
N ALA A 41 3.43 35.49 -19.41
CA ALA A 41 3.91 35.29 -18.04
C ALA A 41 4.63 36.53 -17.49
N ARG A 42 5.47 37.21 -18.29
CA ARG A 42 6.13 38.44 -17.85
C ARG A 42 5.15 39.54 -17.48
N GLU A 43 4.10 39.74 -18.28
CA GLU A 43 3.09 40.75 -17.96
C GLU A 43 2.31 40.41 -16.69
N LEU A 44 1.88 39.15 -16.53
CA LEU A 44 1.19 38.68 -15.32
C LEU A 44 2.02 38.91 -14.05
N LEU A 45 3.35 38.77 -14.15
CA LEU A 45 4.26 38.89 -13.01
C LEU A 45 4.68 40.33 -12.68
N ARG A 46 4.26 41.33 -13.46
CA ARG A 46 4.72 42.74 -13.32
C ARG A 46 4.48 43.32 -11.92
N GLN A 47 3.42 42.87 -11.24
CA GLN A 47 3.03 43.37 -9.92
C GLN A 47 3.43 42.42 -8.76
N ALA A 48 4.02 41.26 -9.07
CA ALA A 48 4.31 40.24 -8.07
C ALA A 48 5.68 40.46 -7.42
N THR A 49 5.69 40.81 -6.13
CA THR A 49 6.92 41.12 -5.38
C THR A 49 7.55 39.90 -4.71
N THR A 50 6.78 38.82 -4.52
CA THR A 50 7.24 37.59 -3.86
C THR A 50 7.03 36.35 -4.73
N ASN A 51 7.88 35.33 -4.57
CA ASN A 51 7.70 34.04 -5.27
C ASN A 51 6.34 33.38 -4.96
N THR A 52 5.81 33.58 -3.75
CA THR A 52 4.45 33.13 -3.39
C THR A 52 3.37 33.79 -4.25
N GLN A 53 3.43 35.11 -4.43
CA GLN A 53 2.49 35.82 -5.31
C GLN A 53 2.66 35.40 -6.77
N ARG A 54 3.91 35.29 -7.25
CA ARG A 54 4.21 34.83 -8.61
C ARG A 54 3.62 33.46 -8.87
N ALA A 55 3.78 32.52 -7.94
CA ALA A 55 3.23 31.17 -8.06
C ALA A 55 1.70 31.18 -8.15
N LYS A 56 1.02 31.94 -7.28
CA LYS A 56 -0.46 32.03 -7.26
C LYS A 56 -1.01 32.67 -8.52
N ILE A 57 -0.48 33.82 -8.93
CA ILE A 57 -0.95 34.55 -10.12
C ILE A 57 -0.82 33.68 -11.36
N LEU A 58 0.32 33.01 -11.55
CA LEU A 58 0.52 32.13 -12.70
C LEU A 58 -0.40 30.91 -12.66
N PHE A 59 -0.63 30.32 -11.49
CA PHE A 59 -1.53 29.19 -11.33
C PHE A 59 -2.99 29.58 -11.64
N GLU A 60 -3.46 30.70 -11.10
CA GLU A 60 -4.80 31.23 -11.37
C GLU A 60 -4.98 31.58 -12.86
N ALA A 61 -3.98 32.19 -13.48
CA ALA A 61 -3.98 32.43 -14.92
C ALA A 61 -4.04 31.11 -15.70
N ALA A 62 -3.29 30.09 -15.29
CA ALA A 62 -3.33 28.77 -15.91
C ALA A 62 -4.72 28.11 -15.82
N GLU A 63 -5.44 28.27 -14.71
CA GLU A 63 -6.81 27.76 -14.55
C GLU A 63 -7.82 28.52 -15.44
N GLY A 64 -7.50 29.76 -15.83
CA GLY A 64 -8.28 30.53 -16.81
C GLY A 64 -8.00 30.20 -18.27
N VAL A 65 -6.94 29.43 -18.56
CA VAL A 65 -6.61 29.01 -19.93
C VAL A 65 -7.52 27.84 -20.35
N GLY A 66 -8.28 28.05 -21.42
CA GLY A 66 -9.16 27.06 -22.04
C GLY A 66 -8.46 25.76 -22.44
N ASP A 67 -9.24 24.69 -22.59
CA ASP A 67 -8.73 23.36 -22.96
C ASP A 67 -8.13 23.28 -24.37
N ASP A 68 -8.38 24.28 -25.19
CA ASP A 68 -7.81 24.48 -26.53
C ASP A 68 -6.33 24.90 -26.48
N ASN A 69 -5.85 25.50 -25.38
CA ASN A 69 -4.46 25.93 -25.24
C ASN A 69 -3.71 25.23 -24.09
N LYS A 70 -3.64 23.90 -24.15
CA LYS A 70 -2.92 23.07 -23.17
C LYS A 70 -1.45 23.44 -23.02
N LYS A 71 -0.78 23.90 -24.09
CA LYS A 71 0.64 24.28 -24.05
C LYS A 71 0.87 25.52 -23.18
N MET A 72 0.07 26.56 -23.34
CA MET A 72 0.13 27.74 -22.46
C MET A 72 -0.18 27.35 -21.01
N ARG A 73 -1.23 26.56 -20.79
CA ARG A 73 -1.61 26.11 -19.43
C ARG A 73 -0.51 25.30 -18.76
N ALA A 74 0.13 24.37 -19.49
CA ALA A 74 1.27 23.61 -19.00
C ALA A 74 2.44 24.53 -18.66
N TYR A 75 2.79 25.46 -19.55
CA TYR A 75 3.88 26.42 -19.33
C TYR A 75 3.64 27.28 -18.07
N LEU A 76 2.44 27.86 -17.91
CA LEU A 76 2.09 28.66 -16.73
C LEU A 76 2.13 27.83 -15.43
N ASN A 77 1.62 26.60 -15.46
CA ASN A 77 1.70 25.69 -14.30
C ASN A 77 3.15 25.30 -13.96
N GLU A 78 4.01 25.11 -14.95
CA GLU A 78 5.43 24.81 -14.72
C GLU A 78 6.17 25.99 -14.07
N ARG A 79 5.91 27.21 -14.55
CA ARG A 79 6.44 28.44 -13.94
C ARG A 79 5.87 28.64 -12.53
N ALA A 80 4.58 28.42 -12.32
CA ALA A 80 3.95 28.47 -11.01
C ALA A 80 4.58 27.48 -10.03
N LEU A 81 4.80 26.24 -10.45
CA LEU A 81 5.48 25.21 -9.67
C LEU A 81 6.91 25.62 -9.31
N THR A 82 7.66 26.17 -10.26
CA THR A 82 9.03 26.64 -10.04
C THR A 82 9.08 27.68 -8.93
N TYR A 83 8.27 28.75 -9.04
CA TYR A 83 8.20 29.79 -8.01
C TYR A 83 7.66 29.27 -6.66
N ALA A 84 6.73 28.32 -6.68
CA ALA A 84 6.22 27.70 -5.45
C ALA A 84 7.32 26.95 -4.69
N LEU A 85 8.23 26.27 -5.40
CA LEU A 85 9.35 25.53 -4.83
C LEU A 85 10.52 26.42 -4.40
N GLU A 86 10.70 27.57 -5.06
CA GLU A 86 11.71 28.58 -4.72
C GLU A 86 11.26 29.53 -3.60
N SER A 87 10.00 29.47 -3.18
CA SER A 87 9.53 30.29 -2.06
C SER A 87 10.17 29.85 -0.75
N ILE A 88 10.54 30.83 0.09
CA ILE A 88 11.05 30.61 1.46
C ILE A 88 10.03 29.82 2.30
N HIS A 89 8.73 29.94 1.98
CA HIS A 89 7.64 29.26 2.65
C HIS A 89 7.01 28.20 1.74
N VAL A 90 7.75 27.13 1.44
CA VAL A 90 7.24 26.01 0.62
C VAL A 90 5.88 25.50 1.13
N ASP A 91 5.67 25.46 2.44
CA ASP A 91 4.40 25.00 3.03
C ASP A 91 3.19 25.89 2.66
N SER A 92 3.37 27.21 2.55
CA SER A 92 2.26 28.11 2.22
C SER A 92 1.84 27.98 0.74
N ASN A 93 2.76 27.53 -0.12
CA ASN A 93 2.52 27.31 -1.55
C ASN A 93 2.33 25.83 -1.91
N ARG A 94 2.33 24.91 -0.94
CA ARG A 94 2.22 23.48 -1.19
C ARG A 94 0.98 23.11 -1.99
N HIS A 95 -0.15 23.76 -1.74
CA HIS A 95 -1.39 23.53 -2.50
C HIS A 95 -1.20 23.90 -3.98
N VAL A 96 -0.67 25.10 -4.29
CA VAL A 96 -0.38 25.52 -5.66
C VAL A 96 0.54 24.52 -6.36
N ALA A 97 1.63 24.11 -5.71
CA ALA A 97 2.56 23.12 -6.27
C ALA A 97 1.89 21.76 -6.52
N GLU A 98 1.10 21.24 -5.57
CA GLU A 98 0.37 19.97 -5.72
C GLU A 98 -0.64 20.01 -6.89
N TYR A 99 -1.40 21.11 -7.02
CA TYR A 99 -2.36 21.28 -8.11
C TYR A 99 -1.66 21.47 -9.46
N ALA A 100 -0.63 22.30 -9.53
CA ALA A 100 0.16 22.51 -10.74
C ALA A 100 0.77 21.20 -11.25
N ILE A 101 1.36 20.39 -10.36
CA ILE A 101 1.88 19.05 -10.72
C ILE A 101 0.76 18.15 -11.24
N SER A 102 -0.42 18.18 -10.63
CA SER A 102 -1.56 17.38 -11.08
C SER A 102 -2.03 17.79 -12.49
N ARG A 103 -2.08 19.10 -12.78
CA ARG A 103 -2.39 19.63 -14.12
C ARG A 103 -1.33 19.26 -15.13
N LEU A 104 -0.05 19.46 -14.81
CA LEU A 104 1.09 19.12 -15.66
C LEU A 104 1.14 17.64 -16.07
N ARG A 105 0.74 16.72 -15.18
CA ARG A 105 0.66 15.29 -15.52
C ARG A 105 -0.42 14.97 -16.56
N ASN A 106 -1.43 15.82 -16.70
CA ASN A 106 -2.51 15.67 -17.68
C ASN A 106 -2.20 16.44 -18.98
N ASP A 107 -1.69 17.66 -18.86
CA ASP A 107 -1.43 18.54 -20.01
C ASP A 107 -0.09 18.22 -20.72
N ALA A 108 0.88 17.64 -20.00
CA ALA A 108 2.21 17.25 -20.50
C ALA A 108 2.63 15.84 -19.99
N PRO A 109 1.88 14.78 -20.36
CA PRO A 109 2.08 13.42 -19.82
C PRO A 109 3.42 12.79 -20.22
N GLU A 110 4.03 13.21 -21.32
CA GLU A 110 5.36 12.78 -21.77
C GLU A 110 6.46 13.19 -20.80
N ARG A 111 6.25 14.26 -20.01
CA ARG A 111 7.14 14.72 -18.93
C ARG A 111 6.74 14.23 -17.55
N ARG A 112 5.80 13.28 -17.44
CA ARG A 112 5.27 12.77 -16.15
C ARG A 112 6.34 12.36 -15.15
N GLU A 113 7.41 11.72 -15.59
CA GLU A 113 8.50 11.33 -14.68
C GLU A 113 9.20 12.53 -14.04
N HIS A 114 9.39 13.61 -14.81
CA HIS A 114 9.96 14.84 -14.29
C HIS A 114 9.01 15.48 -13.25
N TRP A 115 7.70 15.51 -13.52
CA TRP A 115 6.71 16.03 -12.56
C TRP A 115 6.65 15.22 -11.27
N ASP A 116 6.75 13.89 -11.35
CA ASP A 116 6.81 13.04 -10.16
C ASP A 116 8.09 13.29 -9.34
N LYS A 117 9.23 13.56 -9.98
CA LYS A 117 10.48 13.97 -9.29
C LYS A 117 10.33 15.33 -8.59
N MET A 118 9.72 16.32 -9.27
CA MET A 118 9.43 17.63 -8.68
C MET A 118 8.50 17.53 -7.47
N ARG A 119 7.51 16.62 -7.53
CA ARG A 119 6.64 16.32 -6.39
C ARG A 119 7.42 15.75 -5.20
N THR A 120 8.32 14.81 -5.44
CA THR A 120 9.18 14.25 -4.38
C THR A 120 10.04 15.34 -3.76
N GLU A 121 10.63 16.22 -4.57
CA GLU A 121 11.46 17.33 -4.09
C GLU A 121 10.67 18.34 -3.25
N MET A 122 9.44 18.66 -3.66
CA MET A 122 8.52 19.49 -2.86
C MET A 122 8.33 18.94 -1.44
N TYR A 123 8.01 17.65 -1.32
CA TYR A 123 7.82 17.01 -0.01
C TYR A 123 9.13 16.95 0.79
N ARG A 124 10.25 16.69 0.12
CA ARG A 124 11.59 16.68 0.73
C ARG A 124 11.91 18.04 1.35
N ARG A 125 11.74 19.14 0.59
CA ARG A 125 11.95 20.51 1.09
C ARG A 125 11.04 20.85 2.27
N SER A 126 9.75 20.50 2.18
CA SER A 126 8.80 20.69 3.29
C SER A 126 9.23 19.94 4.56
N TYR A 127 9.80 18.73 4.42
CA TYR A 127 10.33 17.96 5.56
C TYR A 127 11.61 18.57 6.18
N HIS A 128 12.50 19.13 5.36
CA HIS A 128 13.77 19.71 5.82
C HIS A 128 13.68 21.20 6.20
N SER A 129 12.56 21.86 5.93
CA SER A 129 12.34 23.26 6.31
C SER A 129 12.40 23.46 7.83
N PRO A 130 12.93 24.59 8.34
CA PRO A 130 12.88 24.93 9.75
C PRO A 130 11.43 24.97 10.25
N GLN A 131 11.09 24.04 11.14
CA GLN A 131 9.75 23.82 11.65
C GLN A 131 9.83 23.38 13.10
N ASN A 132 8.79 23.65 13.89
CA ASN A 132 8.63 23.00 15.19
C ASN A 132 8.43 21.48 15.02
N GLU A 133 8.65 20.71 16.08
CA GLU A 133 8.61 19.24 16.02
C GLU A 133 7.29 18.69 15.46
N ALA A 134 6.15 19.29 15.84
CA ALA A 134 4.84 18.85 15.38
C ALA A 134 4.67 19.03 13.85
N LYS A 135 5.09 20.17 13.30
CA LYS A 135 5.08 20.43 11.85
C LYS A 135 6.06 19.50 11.12
N LYS A 136 7.26 19.31 11.68
CA LYS A 136 8.28 18.40 11.13
C LYS A 136 7.78 16.96 11.05
N TYR A 137 7.09 16.49 12.09
CA TYR A 137 6.47 15.16 12.10
C TYR A 137 5.39 15.03 11.01
N ALA A 138 4.50 16.02 10.88
CA ALA A 138 3.45 16.02 9.85
C ALA A 138 4.01 16.10 8.41
N ALA A 139 5.06 16.89 8.20
CA ALA A 139 5.78 16.97 6.94
C ALA A 139 6.49 15.65 6.62
N GLY A 140 7.18 15.06 7.60
CA GLY A 140 7.82 13.75 7.47
C GLY A 140 6.82 12.64 7.13
N HIS A 141 5.65 12.63 7.78
CA HIS A 141 4.60 11.67 7.49
C HIS A 141 4.06 11.82 6.05
N SER A 142 3.85 13.06 5.61
CA SER A 142 3.43 13.35 4.23
C SER A 142 4.47 12.90 3.22
N PHE A 143 5.75 13.20 3.48
CA PHE A 143 6.86 12.85 2.60
C PHE A 143 7.04 11.34 2.49
N ALA A 144 7.09 10.64 3.62
CA ALA A 144 7.26 9.21 3.62
C ALA A 144 6.08 8.49 2.93
N ARG A 145 4.84 8.98 3.12
CA ARG A 145 3.68 8.45 2.39
C ARG A 145 3.79 8.65 0.87
N HIS A 146 4.27 9.81 0.43
CA HIS A 146 4.52 10.07 -0.99
C HIS A 146 5.60 9.12 -1.55
N LEU A 147 6.71 8.95 -0.84
CA LEU A 147 7.79 8.01 -1.23
C LEU A 147 7.28 6.57 -1.35
N LEU A 148 6.45 6.10 -0.40
CA LEU A 148 5.82 4.78 -0.48
C LEU A 148 4.92 4.64 -1.72
N TYR A 149 4.06 5.62 -1.96
CA TYR A 149 3.19 5.64 -3.14
C TYR A 149 4.00 5.61 -4.45
N TYR A 150 5.01 6.46 -4.54
CA TYR A 150 5.83 6.60 -5.73
C TYR A 150 6.74 5.39 -5.96
N GLY A 151 7.34 4.83 -4.91
CA GLY A 151 8.08 3.57 -4.97
C GLY A 151 7.21 2.42 -5.49
N SER A 152 5.99 2.27 -4.96
CA SER A 152 5.05 1.25 -5.44
C SER A 152 4.60 1.48 -6.88
N TYR A 153 4.49 2.74 -7.31
CA TYR A 153 4.22 3.08 -8.71
C TYR A 153 5.39 2.66 -9.63
N ARG A 154 6.63 2.95 -9.24
CA ARG A 154 7.84 2.55 -9.99
C ARG A 154 8.06 1.04 -10.03
N GLU A 155 7.72 0.34 -8.95
CA GLU A 155 7.73 -1.13 -8.91
C GLU A 155 6.77 -1.73 -9.95
N ARG A 156 5.58 -1.13 -10.17
CA ARG A 156 4.64 -1.56 -11.23
C ARG A 156 5.16 -1.28 -12.63
N GLU A 157 5.91 -0.20 -12.81
CA GLU A 157 6.62 0.09 -14.07
C GLU A 157 7.89 -0.74 -14.26
N ARG A 158 8.24 -1.62 -13.29
CA ARG A 158 9.46 -2.44 -13.27
C ARG A 158 10.76 -1.61 -13.19
N LYS A 159 10.65 -0.37 -12.71
CA LYS A 159 11.78 0.50 -12.36
C LYS A 159 12.22 0.23 -10.92
N TYR A 160 12.73 -0.99 -10.67
CA TYR A 160 12.97 -1.48 -9.32
C TYR A 160 14.05 -0.70 -8.57
N ASP A 161 15.09 -0.20 -9.25
CA ASP A 161 16.15 0.59 -8.61
C ASP A 161 15.60 1.90 -8.06
N THR A 162 14.82 2.63 -8.87
CA THR A 162 14.13 3.85 -8.41
C THR A 162 13.16 3.54 -7.26
N ALA A 163 12.41 2.44 -7.35
CA ALA A 163 11.52 2.03 -6.26
C ALA A 163 12.30 1.75 -4.96
N LEU A 164 13.46 1.10 -5.06
CA LEU A 164 14.34 0.80 -3.96
C LEU A 164 14.87 2.07 -3.29
N GLU A 165 15.32 3.06 -4.06
CA GLU A 165 15.73 4.36 -3.55
C GLU A 165 14.62 5.04 -2.75
N MET A 166 13.40 5.08 -3.31
CA MET A 166 12.24 5.69 -2.63
C MET A 166 11.91 4.97 -1.32
N TYR A 167 11.96 3.63 -1.29
CA TYR A 167 11.70 2.86 -0.07
C TYR A 167 12.82 3.02 0.96
N LYS A 168 14.10 3.13 0.55
CA LYS A 168 15.23 3.43 1.45
C LYS A 168 15.06 4.79 2.10
N GLU A 169 14.75 5.81 1.29
CA GLU A 169 14.51 7.17 1.78
C GLU A 169 13.33 7.21 2.75
N ALA A 170 12.21 6.53 2.40
CA ALA A 170 11.05 6.43 3.28
C ALA A 170 11.41 5.76 4.62
N LEU A 171 12.23 4.71 4.61
CA LEU A 171 12.65 4.02 5.84
C LEU A 171 13.50 4.94 6.71
N GLY A 172 14.36 5.76 6.10
CA GLY A 172 15.11 6.80 6.79
C GLY A 172 14.20 7.79 7.52
N VAL A 173 13.15 8.29 6.84
CA VAL A 173 12.16 9.19 7.45
C VAL A 173 11.40 8.51 8.59
N PHE A 174 10.94 7.26 8.39
CA PHE A 174 10.22 6.51 9.42
C PHE A 174 11.07 6.31 10.68
N LYS A 175 12.34 5.95 10.51
CA LYS A 175 13.29 5.77 11.63
C LYS A 175 13.55 7.09 12.35
N ALA A 176 13.85 8.16 11.61
CA ALA A 176 14.15 9.48 12.17
C ALA A 176 12.98 10.07 12.98
N GLN A 177 11.73 9.72 12.62
CA GLN A 177 10.52 10.23 13.25
C GLN A 177 9.84 9.22 14.20
N GLY A 178 10.45 8.04 14.43
CA GLY A 178 9.85 7.00 15.28
C GLY A 178 8.48 6.51 14.79
N MET A 179 8.23 6.53 13.48
CA MET A 179 6.94 6.13 12.91
C MET A 179 6.71 4.62 13.02
N PRO A 180 5.46 4.16 13.28
CA PRO A 180 5.11 2.75 13.17
C PRO A 180 5.20 2.30 11.70
N GLY A 181 5.41 1.01 11.44
CA GLY A 181 5.44 0.45 10.08
C GLY A 181 6.85 0.22 9.48
N GLN A 182 7.91 0.39 10.28
CA GLN A 182 9.30 0.21 9.83
C GLN A 182 9.59 -1.22 9.36
N ASN A 183 9.00 -2.23 10.02
CA ASN A 183 9.20 -3.64 9.68
C ASN A 183 8.56 -3.98 8.34
N GLU A 184 7.33 -3.51 8.11
CA GLU A 184 6.60 -3.67 6.86
C GLU A 184 7.37 -3.01 5.70
N LEU A 185 7.93 -1.82 5.93
CA LEU A 185 8.77 -1.14 4.95
C LEU A 185 10.09 -1.87 4.71
N ALA A 186 10.73 -2.42 5.74
CA ALA A 186 11.93 -3.25 5.57
C ALA A 186 11.64 -4.51 4.73
N ILE A 187 10.48 -5.14 4.93
CA ILE A 187 10.03 -6.28 4.11
C ILE A 187 9.81 -5.86 2.65
N MET A 188 9.13 -4.72 2.41
CA MET A 188 8.94 -4.20 1.05
C MET A 188 10.27 -3.87 0.37
N LEU A 189 11.21 -3.28 1.12
CA LEU A 189 12.54 -2.96 0.63
C LEU A 189 13.30 -4.24 0.23
N ALA A 190 13.35 -5.24 1.11
CA ALA A 190 14.00 -6.53 0.82
C ALA A 190 13.37 -7.23 -0.39
N ARG A 191 12.04 -7.23 -0.49
CA ARG A 191 11.35 -7.78 -1.67
C ARG A 191 11.73 -7.06 -2.96
N THR A 192 11.78 -5.73 -2.92
CA THR A 192 12.10 -4.89 -4.09
C THR A 192 13.54 -5.05 -4.52
N ALA A 193 14.49 -5.15 -3.58
CA ALA A 193 15.89 -5.40 -3.86
C ALA A 193 16.08 -6.71 -4.64
N ARG A 194 15.44 -7.79 -4.19
CA ARG A 194 15.49 -9.09 -4.89
C ARG A 194 14.91 -9.01 -6.30
N ARG A 195 13.84 -8.22 -6.50
CA ARG A 195 13.27 -8.00 -7.85
C ARG A 195 14.19 -7.20 -8.75
N ALA A 196 14.92 -6.21 -8.20
CA ALA A 196 15.94 -5.48 -8.95
C ALA A 196 17.06 -6.43 -9.41
N GLU A 197 17.57 -7.27 -8.52
CA GLU A 197 18.57 -8.29 -8.86
C GLU A 197 18.06 -9.29 -9.91
N ALA A 198 16.83 -9.79 -9.74
CA ALA A 198 16.19 -10.68 -10.70
C ALA A 198 16.01 -10.02 -12.08
N HIS A 199 15.67 -8.74 -12.10
CA HIS A 199 15.53 -7.97 -13.33
C HIS A 199 16.88 -7.76 -14.03
N ALA A 200 17.95 -7.46 -13.30
CA ALA A 200 19.30 -7.38 -13.85
C ALA A 200 19.74 -8.72 -14.46
N ARG A 201 19.52 -9.85 -13.75
CA ARG A 201 19.78 -11.19 -14.30
C ARG A 201 18.95 -11.50 -15.54
N LEU A 202 17.69 -11.07 -15.57
CA LEU A 202 16.79 -11.24 -16.71
C LEU A 202 17.33 -10.54 -17.97
N ILE A 203 17.87 -9.32 -17.84
CA ILE A 203 18.46 -8.58 -18.97
C ILE A 203 19.61 -9.39 -19.59
N GLU A 204 20.50 -9.92 -18.76
CA GLU A 204 21.63 -10.74 -19.23
C GLU A 204 21.16 -12.05 -19.88
N LEU A 205 20.19 -12.76 -19.27
CA LEU A 205 19.62 -13.97 -19.86
C LEU A 205 18.93 -13.71 -21.20
N LYS A 206 18.31 -12.53 -21.38
CA LYS A 206 17.71 -12.14 -22.67
C LYS A 206 18.75 -11.92 -23.74
N LYS A 207 19.86 -11.26 -23.42
CA LYS A 207 20.99 -11.09 -24.35
C LYS A 207 21.54 -12.44 -24.81
N GLN A 208 21.69 -13.38 -23.88
CA GLN A 208 22.09 -14.76 -24.22
C GLN A 208 21.05 -15.46 -25.12
N TYR A 209 19.76 -15.19 -24.90
CA TYR A 209 18.67 -15.80 -25.67
C TYR A 209 18.57 -15.23 -27.08
N GLU A 210 18.87 -13.95 -27.26
CA GLU A 210 19.00 -13.35 -28.58
C GLU A 210 20.13 -13.99 -29.39
N ALA A 211 21.24 -14.36 -28.73
CA ALA A 211 22.34 -15.10 -29.35
C ALA A 211 22.00 -16.57 -29.64
N ASN A 212 21.18 -17.22 -28.81
CA ASN A 212 20.78 -18.62 -28.99
C ASN A 212 19.32 -18.89 -28.57
N SER A 213 18.38 -18.52 -29.44
CA SER A 213 16.94 -18.61 -29.14
C SER A 213 16.38 -20.04 -29.12
N LYS A 214 17.14 -21.02 -29.62
CA LYS A 214 16.73 -22.43 -29.67
C LYS A 214 17.15 -23.21 -28.43
N ASP A 215 17.96 -22.65 -27.54
CA ASP A 215 18.40 -23.32 -26.31
C ASP A 215 17.21 -23.59 -25.35
N PRO A 216 16.82 -24.86 -25.12
CA PRO A 216 15.71 -25.19 -24.24
C PRO A 216 16.01 -24.90 -22.76
N VAL A 217 17.28 -24.96 -22.33
CA VAL A 217 17.70 -24.67 -20.95
C VAL A 217 17.52 -23.19 -20.67
N LEU A 218 17.98 -22.33 -21.59
CA LEU A 218 17.86 -20.88 -21.46
C LEU A 218 16.40 -20.41 -21.48
N ARG A 219 15.58 -20.99 -22.38
CA ARG A 219 14.13 -20.77 -22.40
C ARG A 219 13.46 -21.12 -21.07
N LYS A 220 13.81 -22.27 -20.49
CA LYS A 220 13.30 -22.69 -19.17
C LYS A 220 13.73 -21.71 -18.08
N LYS A 221 15.01 -21.28 -18.05
CA LYS A 221 15.50 -20.29 -17.09
C LYS A 221 14.75 -18.96 -17.20
N LEU A 222 14.53 -18.46 -18.42
CA LEU A 222 13.77 -17.23 -18.66
C LEU A 222 12.31 -17.35 -18.22
N ALA A 223 11.65 -18.47 -18.54
CA ALA A 223 10.28 -18.73 -18.08
C ALA A 223 10.19 -18.74 -16.55
N LEU A 224 11.10 -19.45 -15.88
CA LEU A 224 11.16 -19.52 -14.42
C LEU A 224 11.44 -18.16 -13.78
N MET A 225 12.37 -17.37 -14.30
CA MET A 225 12.65 -16.01 -13.81
C MET A 225 11.40 -15.12 -13.86
N TRP A 226 10.63 -15.22 -14.94
CA TRP A 226 9.36 -14.49 -15.06
C TRP A 226 8.29 -14.99 -14.10
N ILE A 227 8.16 -16.30 -13.90
CA ILE A 227 7.10 -16.89 -13.05
C ILE A 227 7.42 -16.72 -11.56
N ILE A 228 8.66 -17.01 -11.15
CA ILE A 228 9.07 -17.13 -9.75
C ILE A 228 9.56 -15.80 -9.21
N ASP A 229 10.62 -15.25 -9.80
CA ASP A 229 11.33 -14.12 -9.20
C ASP A 229 10.62 -12.79 -9.45
N LEU A 230 10.08 -12.61 -10.66
CA LEU A 230 9.39 -11.38 -11.06
C LEU A 230 7.88 -11.48 -10.95
N ASN A 231 7.33 -12.69 -10.84
CA ASN A 231 5.91 -12.92 -10.63
C ASN A 231 4.99 -12.41 -11.77
N TYR A 232 5.43 -12.53 -13.03
CA TYR A 232 4.73 -12.16 -14.26
C TYR A 232 4.61 -13.34 -15.25
N PRO A 233 3.68 -14.29 -15.02
CA PRO A 233 3.49 -15.45 -15.91
C PRO A 233 3.17 -15.08 -17.37
N SER A 234 2.52 -13.93 -17.64
CA SER A 234 2.25 -13.46 -19.02
C SER A 234 3.50 -13.29 -19.87
N ARG A 235 4.60 -12.85 -19.28
CA ARG A 235 5.87 -12.66 -19.98
C ARG A 235 6.64 -13.97 -20.16
N ALA A 236 6.33 -15.00 -19.37
CA ALA A 236 6.94 -16.32 -19.50
C ALA A 236 6.46 -17.07 -20.76
N MET A 237 5.26 -16.74 -21.27
CA MET A 237 4.63 -17.44 -22.40
C MET A 237 5.50 -17.49 -23.67
N GLY A 238 6.26 -16.43 -23.96
CA GLY A 238 7.17 -16.42 -25.12
C GLY A 238 8.32 -17.43 -25.03
N TYR A 239 8.60 -17.94 -23.83
CA TYR A 239 9.70 -18.87 -23.56
C TYR A 239 9.22 -20.31 -23.35
N ILE A 240 7.94 -20.54 -23.09
CA ILE A 240 7.35 -21.89 -22.91
C ILE A 240 6.91 -22.45 -24.27
N SER A 241 7.29 -23.70 -24.58
CA SER A 241 6.86 -24.36 -25.82
C SER A 241 5.48 -24.99 -25.65
N SER A 242 4.51 -24.59 -26.48
CA SER A 242 3.14 -25.13 -26.48
C SER A 242 3.07 -26.61 -26.87
N SER A 243 4.01 -27.10 -27.70
CA SER A 243 4.01 -28.49 -28.19
C SER A 243 4.69 -29.48 -27.26
N LYS A 244 5.76 -29.06 -26.55
CA LYS A 244 6.57 -29.96 -25.70
C LYS A 244 6.14 -29.99 -24.24
N ASN A 245 5.53 -28.91 -23.74
CA ASN A 245 5.15 -28.80 -22.34
C ASN A 245 3.77 -28.16 -22.20
N ARG A 246 2.77 -28.81 -22.80
CA ARG A 246 1.39 -28.33 -22.85
C ARG A 246 0.81 -28.03 -21.45
N PRO A 247 1.02 -28.87 -20.40
CA PRO A 247 0.53 -28.55 -19.06
C PRO A 247 1.11 -27.24 -18.49
N TRP A 248 2.41 -27.00 -18.66
CA TRP A 248 3.02 -25.72 -18.25
C TRP A 248 2.50 -24.54 -19.05
N TYR A 249 2.35 -24.71 -20.36
CA TYR A 249 1.84 -23.65 -21.24
C TYR A 249 0.41 -23.26 -20.83
N ASP A 250 -0.47 -24.23 -20.64
CA ASP A 250 -1.87 -23.99 -20.25
C ASP A 250 -1.94 -23.32 -18.87
N CYS A 251 -1.18 -23.81 -17.88
CA CYS A 251 -1.17 -23.22 -16.54
C CYS A 251 -0.60 -21.79 -16.54
N ALA A 252 0.50 -21.54 -17.25
CA ALA A 252 1.07 -20.21 -17.40
C ALA A 252 0.13 -19.27 -18.16
N HIS A 253 -0.60 -19.78 -19.16
CA HIS A 253 -1.60 -19.03 -19.91
C HIS A 253 -2.75 -18.60 -19.00
N TYR A 254 -3.36 -19.50 -18.24
CA TYR A 254 -4.39 -19.12 -17.27
C TYR A 254 -3.86 -18.19 -16.18
N ALA A 255 -2.61 -18.40 -15.75
CA ALA A 255 -1.95 -17.52 -14.78
C ALA A 255 -1.64 -16.11 -15.31
N SER A 256 -1.57 -15.94 -16.63
CA SER A 256 -1.27 -14.68 -17.30
C SER A 256 -2.44 -13.69 -17.32
N HIS A 257 -3.66 -14.17 -17.06
CA HIS A 257 -4.89 -13.39 -17.08
C HIS A 257 -5.37 -13.05 -15.66
N SER A 258 -6.41 -12.21 -15.57
CA SER A 258 -7.07 -11.97 -14.28
C SER A 258 -7.67 -13.27 -13.75
N LEU A 259 -7.70 -13.45 -12.42
CA LEU A 259 -8.30 -14.63 -11.79
C LEU A 259 -9.74 -14.88 -12.25
N SER A 260 -10.50 -13.80 -12.50
CA SER A 260 -11.87 -13.81 -13.01
C SER A 260 -12.02 -14.38 -14.43
N SER A 261 -10.94 -14.49 -15.21
CA SER A 261 -10.95 -15.11 -16.55
C SER A 261 -10.98 -16.63 -16.48
N VAL A 262 -10.51 -17.23 -15.38
CA VAL A 262 -10.57 -18.68 -15.15
C VAL A 262 -11.99 -19.02 -14.72
N LYS A 263 -12.78 -19.57 -15.65
CA LYS A 263 -14.22 -19.83 -15.43
C LYS A 263 -14.50 -21.23 -14.90
N GLU A 264 -13.58 -22.17 -15.11
CA GLU A 264 -13.77 -23.56 -14.69
C GLU A 264 -13.00 -23.86 -13.41
N ALA A 265 -13.64 -24.51 -12.44
CA ALA A 265 -12.97 -24.84 -11.18
C ALA A 265 -11.83 -25.85 -11.37
N ALA A 266 -11.93 -26.73 -12.37
CA ALA A 266 -10.88 -27.68 -12.73
C ALA A 266 -9.61 -26.95 -13.21
N GLN A 267 -9.75 -25.93 -14.06
CA GLN A 267 -8.64 -25.09 -14.51
C GLN A 267 -8.02 -24.31 -13.33
N ALA A 268 -8.85 -23.73 -12.47
CA ALA A 268 -8.36 -23.02 -11.28
C ALA A 268 -7.59 -23.97 -10.34
N LYS A 269 -8.09 -25.18 -10.10
CA LYS A 269 -7.37 -26.22 -9.34
C LYS A 269 -6.06 -26.60 -10.03
N GLN A 270 -6.07 -26.80 -11.34
CA GLN A 270 -4.88 -27.17 -12.11
C GLN A 270 -3.77 -26.11 -11.97
N VAL A 271 -4.11 -24.81 -12.07
CA VAL A 271 -3.15 -23.73 -11.86
C VAL A 271 -2.65 -23.69 -10.41
N GLY A 272 -3.54 -23.93 -9.44
CA GLY A 272 -3.16 -24.04 -8.02
C GLY A 272 -2.18 -25.19 -7.77
N ASP A 273 -2.45 -26.36 -8.34
CA ASP A 273 -1.59 -27.55 -8.29
C ASP A 273 -0.23 -27.27 -8.96
N TRP A 274 -0.22 -26.62 -10.12
CA TRP A 274 1.02 -26.22 -10.81
C TRP A 274 1.89 -25.31 -9.93
N TYR A 275 1.32 -24.25 -9.35
CA TYR A 275 2.08 -23.39 -8.44
C TYR A 275 2.61 -24.15 -7.22
N HIS A 276 1.76 -24.93 -6.55
CA HIS A 276 2.12 -25.60 -5.29
C HIS A 276 3.06 -26.79 -5.48
N LYS A 277 2.84 -27.63 -6.50
CA LYS A 277 3.56 -28.90 -6.66
C LYS A 277 4.76 -28.77 -7.57
N GLU A 278 4.74 -27.85 -8.54
CA GLU A 278 5.80 -27.74 -9.55
C GLU A 278 6.63 -26.47 -9.40
N ILE A 279 6.02 -25.33 -9.09
CA ILE A 279 6.74 -24.05 -9.00
C ILE A 279 7.36 -23.82 -7.61
N VAL A 280 6.66 -24.14 -6.53
CA VAL A 280 7.19 -23.98 -5.15
C VAL A 280 8.52 -24.72 -4.93
N PRO A 281 8.71 -25.97 -5.36
CA PRO A 281 10.01 -26.66 -5.19
C PRO A 281 11.17 -25.99 -5.94
N LEU A 282 10.87 -25.20 -6.97
CA LEU A 282 11.86 -24.46 -7.75
C LEU A 282 12.09 -23.04 -7.20
N ALA A 283 11.26 -22.59 -6.27
CA ALA A 283 11.34 -21.26 -5.69
C ALA A 283 12.37 -21.21 -4.56
N SER A 284 13.15 -20.14 -4.51
CA SER A 284 13.97 -19.84 -3.34
C SER A 284 13.10 -19.58 -2.10
N GLU A 285 13.61 -19.77 -0.89
CA GLU A 285 12.89 -19.43 0.36
C GLU A 285 12.37 -17.97 0.36
N ALA A 286 13.14 -17.09 -0.28
CA ALA A 286 12.80 -15.69 -0.48
C ALA A 286 11.50 -15.45 -1.27
N THR A 287 11.24 -16.27 -2.30
CA THR A 287 10.10 -16.13 -3.23
C THR A 287 8.99 -17.13 -2.94
N LYS A 288 9.29 -18.21 -2.20
CA LYS A 288 8.39 -19.31 -1.88
C LYS A 288 7.05 -18.85 -1.32
N ARG A 289 7.05 -17.88 -0.40
CA ARG A 289 5.82 -17.31 0.17
C ARG A 289 4.90 -16.71 -0.89
N ASP A 290 5.44 -15.94 -1.84
CA ASP A 290 4.66 -15.29 -2.90
C ASP A 290 4.03 -16.34 -3.84
N ILE A 291 4.74 -17.43 -4.11
CA ILE A 291 4.26 -18.54 -4.94
C ILE A 291 3.19 -19.37 -4.20
N LEU A 292 3.38 -19.65 -2.91
CA LEU A 292 2.38 -20.31 -2.07
C LEU A 292 1.08 -19.47 -1.97
N LEU A 293 1.19 -18.14 -1.87
CA LEU A 293 0.04 -17.24 -1.89
C LEU A 293 -0.72 -17.34 -3.22
N ARG A 294 -0.03 -17.41 -4.36
CA ARG A 294 -0.70 -17.64 -5.66
C ARG A 294 -1.43 -18.98 -5.70
N ALA A 295 -0.77 -20.06 -5.29
CA ALA A 295 -1.41 -21.37 -5.23
C ALA A 295 -2.70 -21.32 -4.40
N LYS A 296 -2.63 -20.70 -3.21
CA LYS A 296 -3.79 -20.49 -2.32
C LYS A 296 -4.91 -19.74 -3.02
N THR A 297 -4.61 -18.63 -3.68
CA THR A 297 -5.60 -17.83 -4.41
C THR A 297 -6.33 -18.64 -5.49
N TYR A 298 -5.63 -19.47 -6.25
CA TYR A 298 -6.25 -20.32 -7.27
C TYR A 298 -7.11 -21.44 -6.68
N TYR A 299 -6.70 -22.04 -5.58
CA TYR A 299 -7.51 -23.01 -4.85
C TYR A 299 -8.77 -22.40 -4.23
N GLU A 300 -8.68 -21.20 -3.64
CA GLU A 300 -9.84 -20.44 -3.14
C GLU A 300 -10.83 -20.13 -4.28
N HIS A 301 -10.31 -19.70 -5.43
CA HIS A 301 -11.12 -19.44 -6.62
C HIS A 301 -11.82 -20.70 -7.14
N ALA A 302 -11.12 -21.84 -7.17
CA ALA A 302 -11.69 -23.13 -7.55
C ALA A 302 -12.88 -23.52 -6.65
N LEU A 303 -12.81 -23.25 -5.33
CA LEU A 303 -13.93 -23.48 -4.42
C LEU A 303 -15.07 -22.46 -4.57
N ALA A 304 -14.77 -21.24 -5.00
CA ALA A 304 -15.75 -20.16 -5.18
C ALA A 304 -16.61 -20.33 -6.45
N LEU A 305 -16.05 -20.91 -7.53
CA LEU A 305 -16.73 -21.15 -8.81
C LEU A 305 -17.91 -22.15 -8.76
N ARG A 306 -18.31 -22.62 -7.57
CA ARG A 306 -19.43 -23.55 -7.34
C ARG A 306 -20.79 -23.14 -7.92
N LYS A 307 -20.98 -21.86 -8.24
CA LYS A 307 -22.29 -21.31 -8.65
C LYS A 307 -22.57 -21.42 -10.14
N SER A 308 -21.59 -21.73 -10.99
CA SER A 308 -21.82 -22.00 -12.42
C SER A 308 -22.11 -23.49 -12.65
N SER A 309 -23.14 -23.79 -13.44
CA SER A 309 -23.51 -25.16 -13.84
C SER A 309 -22.41 -25.87 -14.63
N GLN A 310 -21.52 -25.11 -15.29
CA GLN A 310 -20.32 -25.62 -15.93
C GLN A 310 -19.14 -25.61 -14.95
N GLY A 311 -18.51 -26.76 -14.73
CA GLY A 311 -17.20 -26.86 -14.07
C GLY A 311 -17.20 -27.11 -12.56
N ARG A 312 -18.22 -27.78 -11.99
CA ARG A 312 -18.18 -28.18 -10.58
C ARG A 312 -17.09 -29.23 -10.33
N LEU A 313 -16.23 -29.00 -9.33
CA LEU A 313 -15.28 -30.01 -8.87
C LEU A 313 -16.01 -31.26 -8.36
N SER A 314 -15.47 -32.44 -8.64
CA SER A 314 -15.91 -33.68 -8.00
C SER A 314 -15.73 -33.59 -6.48
N PRO A 315 -16.49 -34.36 -5.67
CA PRO A 315 -16.34 -34.39 -4.22
C PRO A 315 -14.88 -34.66 -3.79
N THR A 316 -14.20 -35.59 -4.46
CA THR A 316 -12.79 -35.92 -4.23
C THR A 316 -11.87 -34.73 -4.52
N ALA A 317 -11.98 -34.12 -5.70
CA ALA A 317 -11.15 -32.96 -6.06
C ALA A 317 -11.39 -31.76 -5.13
N ARG A 318 -12.61 -31.60 -4.62
CA ARG A 318 -12.94 -30.58 -3.62
C ARG A 318 -12.28 -30.86 -2.27
N ALA A 319 -12.25 -32.12 -1.83
CA ALA A 319 -11.55 -32.52 -0.60
C ALA A 319 -10.04 -32.29 -0.72
N GLU A 320 -9.45 -32.64 -1.88
CA GLU A 320 -8.03 -32.34 -2.18
C GLU A 320 -7.73 -30.84 -2.09
N VAL A 321 -8.56 -30.00 -2.70
CA VAL A 321 -8.37 -28.54 -2.66
C VAL A 321 -8.47 -28.01 -1.23
N ALA A 322 -9.42 -28.52 -0.43
CA ALA A 322 -9.55 -28.13 0.97
C ALA A 322 -8.32 -28.55 1.80
N GLN A 323 -7.79 -29.76 1.59
CA GLN A 323 -6.58 -30.24 2.24
C GLN A 323 -5.35 -29.41 1.82
N ALA A 324 -5.22 -29.09 0.53
CA ALA A 324 -4.15 -28.24 0.03
C ALA A 324 -4.21 -26.84 0.64
N LEU A 325 -5.40 -26.23 0.75
CA LEU A 325 -5.58 -24.94 1.41
C LEU A 325 -5.22 -24.97 2.89
N ALA A 326 -5.56 -26.04 3.60
CA ALA A 326 -5.17 -26.22 4.99
C ALA A 326 -3.63 -26.30 5.13
N LYS A 327 -2.98 -27.13 4.30
CA LYS A 327 -1.51 -27.25 4.26
C LYS A 327 -0.83 -25.92 3.94
N LEU A 328 -1.27 -25.24 2.87
CA LEU A 328 -0.75 -23.94 2.47
C LEU A 328 -0.94 -22.89 3.58
N SER A 329 -2.08 -22.90 4.27
CA SER A 329 -2.33 -21.98 5.38
C SER A 329 -1.37 -22.23 6.54
N THR A 330 -1.04 -23.50 6.84
CA THR A 330 -0.03 -23.85 7.84
C THR A 330 1.38 -23.44 7.40
N GLU A 331 1.78 -23.69 6.15
CA GLU A 331 3.10 -23.28 5.64
C GLU A 331 3.25 -21.75 5.61
N LEU A 332 2.21 -21.04 5.19
CA LEU A 332 2.17 -19.57 5.19
C LEU A 332 2.14 -18.98 6.60
N ALA A 333 1.59 -19.71 7.58
CA ALA A 333 1.60 -19.36 9.00
C ALA A 333 2.95 -19.66 9.67
N GLY A 334 3.63 -20.72 9.24
CA GLY A 334 4.96 -21.12 9.74
C GLY A 334 6.10 -20.21 9.28
N GLY A 335 5.88 -19.40 8.24
CA GLY A 335 6.75 -18.27 7.90
C GLY A 335 6.25 -16.99 8.58
N GLU A 336 6.83 -16.64 9.73
CA GLU A 336 6.48 -15.47 10.54
C GLU A 336 6.42 -14.15 9.74
N VAL A 337 5.25 -13.81 9.21
CA VAL A 337 4.65 -12.46 9.26
C VAL A 337 3.14 -12.65 9.12
N TYR A 338 2.42 -12.70 10.24
CA TYR A 338 0.96 -12.56 10.19
C TYR A 338 0.63 -11.11 9.83
N THR A 339 -0.03 -10.90 8.69
CA THR A 339 -0.42 -9.56 8.26
C THR A 339 -1.80 -9.25 8.79
N TRP A 340 -1.92 -8.16 9.53
CA TRP A 340 -3.21 -7.60 9.93
C TRP A 340 -4.01 -7.16 8.69
N THR A 341 -5.19 -7.73 8.49
CA THR A 341 -6.11 -7.29 7.43
C THR A 341 -6.81 -6.03 7.90
N THR A 342 -6.51 -4.89 7.28
CA THR A 342 -7.24 -3.65 7.57
C THR A 342 -8.65 -3.74 6.99
N ILE A 343 -9.65 -3.52 7.84
CA ILE A 343 -11.08 -3.58 7.48
C ILE A 343 -11.78 -2.24 7.63
N PHE A 344 -11.14 -1.28 8.31
CA PHE A 344 -11.61 0.10 8.40
C PHE A 344 -10.43 1.03 8.63
N ARG A 345 -10.50 2.21 8.01
CA ARG A 345 -9.54 3.29 8.19
C ARG A 345 -10.21 4.62 7.86
N SER A 346 -10.72 5.32 8.87
CA SER A 346 -11.44 6.58 8.69
C SER A 346 -11.50 7.40 9.97
N ALA A 347 -11.71 8.72 9.81
CA ALA A 347 -12.14 9.61 10.89
C ALA A 347 -13.68 9.76 10.96
N ASP A 348 -14.38 9.15 10.01
CA ASP A 348 -15.84 9.09 9.94
C ASP A 348 -16.31 7.65 10.21
N PRO A 349 -16.95 7.36 11.36
CA PRO A 349 -17.46 6.03 11.67
C PRO A 349 -18.65 5.61 10.81
N ALA A 350 -19.34 6.53 10.11
CA ALA A 350 -20.51 6.19 9.29
C ALA A 350 -20.18 5.20 8.16
N VAL A 351 -18.92 5.21 7.69
CA VAL A 351 -18.42 4.33 6.63
C VAL A 351 -18.11 2.91 7.12
N TRP A 352 -18.17 2.62 8.43
CA TRP A 352 -17.94 1.26 8.92
C TRP A 352 -18.92 0.26 8.29
N ASN A 353 -18.41 -0.92 7.93
CA ASN A 353 -19.14 -2.00 7.28
C ASN A 353 -19.83 -1.54 5.97
N THR A 354 -19.16 -0.69 5.20
CA THR A 354 -19.58 -0.28 3.85
C THR A 354 -18.53 -0.68 2.83
N ASP A 355 -18.87 -0.65 1.54
CA ASP A 355 -17.92 -0.91 0.46
C ASP A 355 -17.26 0.39 0.02
N ARG A 356 -16.31 0.90 0.82
CA ARG A 356 -15.66 2.19 0.57
C ARG A 356 -14.16 2.04 0.42
N SER A 357 -13.64 2.28 -0.78
CA SER A 357 -12.20 2.22 -1.10
C SER A 357 -11.63 3.57 -1.54
N THR A 358 -12.33 4.66 -1.24
CA THR A 358 -11.99 6.00 -1.71
C THR A 358 -10.89 6.63 -0.85
N GLY A 359 -9.64 6.49 -1.27
CA GLY A 359 -8.51 7.18 -0.66
C GLY A 359 -7.92 6.51 0.59
N THR A 360 -6.79 7.04 1.05
CA THR A 360 -5.94 6.39 2.07
C THR A 360 -6.49 6.46 3.50
N LEU A 361 -7.44 7.36 3.79
CA LEU A 361 -8.02 7.63 5.11
C LEU A 361 -9.56 7.61 5.10
N SER A 362 -10.16 7.04 4.05
CA SER A 362 -11.61 6.80 4.00
C SER A 362 -11.84 5.45 3.35
N TYR A 363 -11.45 4.42 4.11
CA TYR A 363 -11.52 3.03 3.72
C TYR A 363 -12.41 2.24 4.69
N ALA A 364 -13.26 1.39 4.14
CA ALA A 364 -13.98 0.37 4.87
C ALA A 364 -14.24 -0.82 3.97
N LEU A 365 -14.16 -2.00 4.57
CA LEU A 365 -14.51 -3.26 3.94
C LEU A 365 -15.87 -3.72 4.50
N PRO A 366 -16.81 -4.16 3.67
CA PRO A 366 -18.01 -4.84 4.15
C PRO A 366 -17.58 -6.07 4.95
N LEU A 367 -18.16 -6.29 6.13
CA LEU A 367 -17.79 -7.38 7.03
C LEU A 367 -17.97 -8.75 6.37
N ALA A 368 -18.94 -8.88 5.46
CA ALA A 368 -19.13 -10.07 4.62
C ALA A 368 -17.93 -10.38 3.70
N LYS A 369 -17.07 -9.39 3.40
CA LYS A 369 -15.86 -9.54 2.57
C LYS A 369 -14.57 -9.72 3.38
N VAL A 370 -14.61 -9.59 4.70
CA VAL A 370 -13.40 -9.68 5.55
C VAL A 370 -12.72 -11.05 5.45
N GLY A 371 -13.53 -12.11 5.23
CA GLY A 371 -13.05 -13.46 4.95
C GLY A 371 -12.32 -14.13 6.12
N GLY A 372 -12.38 -15.46 6.16
CA GLY A 372 -11.60 -16.28 7.09
C GLY A 372 -12.02 -16.18 8.57
N PRO A 373 -11.43 -17.04 9.42
CA PRO A 373 -11.55 -16.92 10.87
C PRO A 373 -10.85 -15.65 11.37
N ILE A 374 -11.32 -15.12 12.51
CA ILE A 374 -10.73 -13.97 13.19
C ILE A 374 -10.55 -14.37 14.64
N ARG A 375 -9.40 -14.03 15.21
CA ARG A 375 -9.09 -14.22 16.64
C ARG A 375 -8.89 -12.91 17.36
N TYR A 376 -8.37 -11.90 16.67
CA TYR A 376 -8.01 -10.63 17.25
C TYR A 376 -8.43 -9.46 16.35
N LEU A 377 -8.82 -8.37 16.99
CA LEU A 377 -9.01 -7.05 16.38
C LEU A 377 -8.01 -6.09 17.01
N LYS A 378 -7.32 -5.33 16.18
CA LYS A 378 -6.44 -4.24 16.56
C LYS A 378 -7.05 -2.92 16.14
N MET A 379 -7.28 -2.04 17.10
CA MET A 379 -7.70 -0.67 16.86
C MET A 379 -6.51 0.26 17.07
N THR A 380 -6.11 0.97 16.02
CA THR A 380 -4.93 1.85 15.98
C THR A 380 -5.37 3.30 15.80
N ARG A 381 -4.83 4.20 16.60
CA ARG A 381 -4.93 5.65 16.43
C ARG A 381 -3.88 6.10 15.42
N LEU A 382 -4.29 6.65 14.28
CA LEU A 382 -3.35 6.87 13.17
C LEU A 382 -2.43 8.07 13.32
N ASP A 383 -2.77 9.04 14.16
CA ASP A 383 -1.91 10.20 14.42
C ASP A 383 -0.67 9.87 15.27
N THR A 384 -0.74 8.87 16.15
CA THR A 384 0.37 8.48 17.04
C THR A 384 0.82 7.04 16.91
N GLY A 385 0.08 6.21 16.17
CA GLY A 385 0.38 4.78 16.03
C GLY A 385 0.05 3.94 17.26
N GLN A 386 -0.50 4.52 18.34
CA GLN A 386 -0.93 3.76 19.51
C GLN A 386 -2.05 2.79 19.12
N TYR A 387 -2.05 1.58 19.70
CA TYR A 387 -3.08 0.59 19.42
C TYR A 387 -3.47 -0.21 20.66
N VAL A 388 -4.68 -0.77 20.61
CA VAL A 388 -5.19 -1.78 21.55
C VAL A 388 -5.67 -3.00 20.78
N ILE A 389 -5.60 -4.17 21.42
CA ILE A 389 -6.03 -5.44 20.83
C ILE A 389 -7.07 -6.07 21.73
N VAL A 390 -8.14 -6.61 21.15
CA VAL A 390 -9.13 -7.42 21.84
C VAL A 390 -9.34 -8.74 21.12
N ARG A 391 -9.75 -9.78 21.86
CA ARG A 391 -10.15 -11.07 21.29
C ARG A 391 -11.57 -10.97 20.77
N LEU A 392 -11.79 -11.35 19.52
CA LEU A 392 -13.13 -11.57 18.98
C LEU A 392 -13.07 -12.46 17.75
N ASN A 393 -14.22 -13.01 17.39
CA ASN A 393 -14.45 -13.73 16.16
C ASN A 393 -15.19 -12.88 15.10
N ALA A 394 -15.33 -13.41 13.89
CA ALA A 394 -15.93 -12.69 12.78
C ALA A 394 -17.41 -12.33 13.01
N MET A 395 -18.18 -13.17 13.72
CA MET A 395 -19.60 -12.90 13.99
C MET A 395 -19.79 -11.72 14.95
N GLN A 396 -18.82 -11.49 15.83
CA GLN A 396 -18.85 -10.43 16.83
C GLN A 396 -18.52 -9.04 16.26
N LEU A 397 -17.93 -8.95 15.06
CA LEU A 397 -17.50 -7.67 14.47
C LEU A 397 -18.64 -6.67 14.28
N ALA A 398 -19.84 -7.14 13.96
CA ALA A 398 -21.01 -6.31 13.72
C ALA A 398 -21.87 -6.09 14.99
N GLN A 399 -21.42 -6.59 16.14
CA GLN A 399 -22.23 -6.65 17.36
C GLN A 399 -21.65 -5.76 18.47
N THR A 400 -22.45 -5.56 19.51
CA THR A 400 -21.96 -5.05 20.79
C THR A 400 -21.74 -6.25 21.70
N VAL A 401 -20.48 -6.58 21.98
CA VAL A 401 -20.12 -7.78 22.76
C VAL A 401 -19.13 -7.44 23.85
N SER A 402 -19.23 -8.14 24.97
CA SER A 402 -18.14 -8.21 25.95
C SER A 402 -17.12 -9.20 25.43
N THR A 403 -15.87 -8.81 25.33
CA THR A 403 -14.78 -9.74 24.97
C THR A 403 -14.22 -10.40 26.22
N THR A 404 -14.28 -9.68 27.35
CA THR A 404 -13.86 -10.11 28.69
C THR A 404 -14.80 -9.46 29.72
N GLU A 405 -14.56 -9.68 31.02
CA GLU A 405 -15.36 -9.03 32.08
C GLU A 405 -15.18 -7.51 32.10
N THR A 406 -13.97 -7.05 31.75
CA THR A 406 -13.57 -5.65 31.86
C THR A 406 -13.51 -4.92 30.52
N HIS A 407 -13.62 -5.60 29.39
CA HIS A 407 -13.52 -5.00 28.06
C HIS A 407 -14.51 -5.57 27.07
N GLY A 408 -14.81 -4.80 26.03
CA GLY A 408 -15.63 -5.26 24.92
C GLY A 408 -15.50 -4.44 23.66
N TRP A 409 -16.31 -4.80 22.67
CA TRP A 409 -16.34 -4.22 21.34
C TRP A 409 -17.76 -3.72 21.03
N HIS A 410 -17.88 -2.48 20.53
CA HIS A 410 -19.13 -1.92 20.00
C HIS A 410 -19.00 -1.74 18.49
N GLY A 411 -19.41 -2.77 17.74
CA GLY A 411 -19.32 -2.83 16.28
C GLY A 411 -20.64 -2.57 15.54
N ALA A 412 -21.75 -2.43 16.26
CA ALA A 412 -23.10 -2.30 15.70
C ALA A 412 -23.35 -0.97 14.94
N LYS A 413 -22.42 -0.02 14.99
CA LYS A 413 -22.54 1.32 14.38
C LYS A 413 -23.88 1.97 14.77
N GLU A 414 -24.09 2.13 16.06
CA GLU A 414 -25.27 2.82 16.59
C GLU A 414 -25.19 4.32 16.25
N ARG A 415 -26.20 4.83 15.53
CA ARG A 415 -26.38 6.27 15.31
C ARG A 415 -27.22 6.84 16.44
N LEU A 416 -26.70 7.84 17.11
CA LEU A 416 -27.37 8.56 18.19
C LEU A 416 -28.42 9.51 17.61
N SER A 417 -29.43 9.87 18.40
CA SER A 417 -30.41 10.90 18.04
C SER A 417 -29.79 12.27 17.74
N SER A 418 -28.62 12.55 18.34
CA SER A 418 -27.80 13.75 18.05
C SER A 418 -27.04 13.68 16.71
N GLY A 419 -27.19 12.59 15.95
CA GLY A 419 -26.48 12.36 14.68
C GLY A 419 -25.05 11.82 14.82
N GLY A 420 -24.53 11.67 16.05
CA GLY A 420 -23.22 11.06 16.30
C GLY A 420 -23.24 9.53 16.23
N TYR A 421 -22.07 8.90 16.33
CA TYR A 421 -21.92 7.45 16.34
C TYR A 421 -21.14 6.96 17.55
N ARG A 422 -21.51 5.77 18.03
CA ARG A 422 -20.75 4.96 18.99
C ARG A 422 -20.07 3.83 18.22
N PHE A 423 -18.75 3.76 18.31
CA PHE A 423 -17.98 2.77 17.57
C PHE A 423 -16.56 2.62 18.14
N GLY A 424 -16.21 1.42 18.63
CA GLY A 424 -14.87 1.16 19.15
C GLY A 424 -14.77 0.09 20.23
N VAL A 425 -13.61 0.05 20.88
CA VAL A 425 -13.35 -0.82 22.04
C VAL A 425 -13.75 -0.09 23.31
N TYR A 426 -14.48 -0.74 24.20
CA TYR A 426 -14.91 -0.16 25.48
C TYR A 426 -14.33 -0.92 26.68
N SER A 427 -14.26 -0.24 27.82
CA SER A 427 -13.87 -0.78 29.11
C SER A 427 -15.03 -0.65 30.11
N ARG A 428 -15.27 -1.72 30.86
CA ARG A 428 -16.19 -1.82 31.98
C ARG A 428 -15.38 -1.60 33.25
N GLY A 429 -15.57 -0.44 33.84
CA GLY A 429 -14.95 -0.09 35.10
C GLY A 429 -15.66 1.10 35.73
N PRO A 430 -15.40 1.36 37.02
CA PRO A 430 -15.95 2.51 37.70
C PRO A 430 -15.55 3.78 36.94
N ARG A 431 -16.55 4.66 36.75
CA ARG A 431 -16.37 5.91 36.02
C ARG A 431 -15.27 6.73 36.70
N ARG A 432 -14.26 7.12 35.93
CA ARG A 432 -13.30 8.15 36.36
C ARG A 432 -13.84 9.52 35.98
N THR A 433 -13.64 10.51 36.83
CA THR A 433 -14.07 11.91 36.59
C THR A 433 -13.50 12.51 35.31
N SER A 434 -12.35 12.01 34.85
CA SER A 434 -11.70 12.42 33.59
C SER A 434 -12.30 11.77 32.32
N GLN A 435 -13.20 10.80 32.45
CA GLN A 435 -13.82 10.11 31.31
C GLN A 435 -15.09 10.86 30.88
N ARG A 436 -15.08 11.36 29.64
CA ARG A 436 -16.14 12.22 29.09
C ARG A 436 -16.86 11.65 27.87
N VAL A 437 -16.24 10.70 27.16
CA VAL A 437 -16.72 10.21 25.87
C VAL A 437 -17.10 8.73 25.94
N GLU A 438 -18.40 8.45 25.85
CA GLU A 438 -18.99 7.11 25.94
C GLU A 438 -18.88 6.37 24.59
N VAL A 439 -18.11 5.28 24.53
CA VAL A 439 -17.97 4.43 23.33
C VAL A 439 -19.14 3.47 23.19
N THR A 440 -19.77 3.08 24.29
CA THR A 440 -21.05 2.35 24.30
C THR A 440 -21.80 2.69 25.57
N TYR A 441 -23.07 3.07 25.49
CA TYR A 441 -23.93 3.38 26.65
C TYR A 441 -23.20 4.18 27.74
N SER A 442 -22.85 3.56 28.87
CA SER A 442 -22.15 4.14 30.03
C SER A 442 -20.68 3.74 30.15
N HIS A 443 -20.10 3.18 29.09
CA HIS A 443 -18.73 2.67 29.04
C HIS A 443 -17.84 3.54 28.14
N TRP A 444 -16.61 3.71 28.59
CA TRP A 444 -15.58 4.56 27.98
C TRP A 444 -14.51 3.68 27.32
N GLY A 445 -13.68 4.20 26.43
CA GLY A 445 -12.63 3.39 25.84
C GLY A 445 -11.89 4.06 24.69
N TRP A 446 -11.75 3.33 23.59
CA TRP A 446 -10.98 3.71 22.41
C TRP A 446 -11.90 3.77 21.20
N GLY A 447 -11.95 4.92 20.53
CA GLY A 447 -12.70 5.08 19.29
C GLY A 447 -13.56 6.33 19.23
N PHE A 448 -14.76 6.16 18.69
CA PHE A 448 -15.77 7.19 18.51
C PHE A 448 -16.86 7.02 19.56
N GLY A 449 -17.29 8.12 20.14
CA GLY A 449 -18.31 8.07 21.18
C GLY A 449 -19.08 9.36 21.35
N TYR A 450 -19.93 9.37 22.37
CA TYR A 450 -20.75 10.51 22.73
C TYR A 450 -20.11 11.30 23.87
N ASP A 451 -19.79 12.57 23.64
CA ASP A 451 -19.36 13.48 24.69
C ASP A 451 -20.59 14.00 25.43
N ARG A 452 -20.72 13.65 26.72
CA ARG A 452 -21.87 14.05 27.54
C ARG A 452 -21.97 15.54 27.79
N THR A 453 -20.84 16.24 27.79
CA THR A 453 -20.80 17.68 28.06
C THR A 453 -21.26 18.46 26.83
N THR A 454 -20.70 18.13 25.68
CA THR A 454 -21.03 18.85 24.43
C THR A 454 -22.25 18.28 23.71
N ARG A 455 -22.71 17.09 24.11
CA ARG A 455 -23.78 16.30 23.46
C ARG A 455 -23.51 16.03 21.98
N LYS A 456 -22.23 15.94 21.59
CA LYS A 456 -21.78 15.72 20.22
C LYS A 456 -20.90 14.47 20.13
N MET A 457 -20.69 14.00 18.90
CA MET A 457 -19.71 12.96 18.63
C MET A 457 -18.31 13.48 18.97
N ALA A 458 -17.52 12.65 19.64
CA ALA A 458 -16.14 12.93 19.98
C ALA A 458 -15.25 11.70 19.79
N TRP A 459 -13.94 11.94 19.81
CA TRP A 459 -12.91 10.91 19.73
C TRP A 459 -12.36 10.65 21.13
N THR A 460 -12.04 9.40 21.41
CA THR A 460 -11.54 9.02 22.74
C THR A 460 -10.45 7.97 22.68
N TRP A 461 -9.53 8.05 23.64
CA TRP A 461 -8.47 7.09 23.84
C TRP A 461 -8.36 6.78 25.34
N ALA A 462 -8.59 5.53 25.72
CA ALA A 462 -8.72 5.11 27.13
C ALA A 462 -9.72 5.96 27.95
N GLY A 463 -10.82 6.38 27.31
CA GLY A 463 -11.91 7.15 27.90
C GLY A 463 -11.66 8.68 27.98
N ARG A 464 -10.44 9.15 27.66
CA ARG A 464 -10.12 10.58 27.59
C ARG A 464 -10.48 11.13 26.21
N ALA A 465 -11.16 12.28 26.18
CA ALA A 465 -11.40 12.99 24.92
C ALA A 465 -10.07 13.37 24.25
N ILE A 466 -10.00 13.21 22.93
CA ILE A 466 -8.83 13.57 22.11
C ILE A 466 -9.26 14.41 20.91
N ALA A 467 -8.29 15.03 20.24
CA ALA A 467 -8.53 15.72 18.97
C ALA A 467 -9.06 14.76 17.89
N LYS A 468 -9.75 15.33 16.90
CA LYS A 468 -10.26 14.57 15.75
C LYS A 468 -9.12 13.83 15.05
N THR A 469 -9.28 12.52 14.90
CA THR A 469 -8.27 11.65 14.29
C THR A 469 -8.92 10.52 13.49
N SER A 470 -8.12 9.84 12.68
CA SER A 470 -8.55 8.61 12.00
C SER A 470 -8.16 7.39 12.83
N PHE A 471 -9.06 6.41 12.89
CA PHE A 471 -8.75 5.11 13.45
C PHE A 471 -8.60 4.09 12.33
N GLN A 472 -7.65 3.17 12.50
CA GLN A 472 -7.56 1.96 11.72
C GLN A 472 -8.02 0.77 12.56
N ILE A 473 -8.90 -0.06 12.00
CA ILE A 473 -9.27 -1.34 12.57
C ILE A 473 -8.77 -2.41 11.63
N ALA A 474 -7.99 -3.32 12.18
CA ALA A 474 -7.50 -4.47 11.46
C ALA A 474 -7.77 -5.75 12.25
N VAL A 475 -7.88 -6.86 11.55
CA VAL A 475 -8.16 -8.18 12.13
C VAL A 475 -7.09 -9.18 11.73
N THR A 476 -6.90 -10.19 12.56
CA THR A 476 -6.02 -11.30 12.25
C THR A 476 -6.54 -12.59 12.87
N ASN A 477 -6.22 -13.71 12.23
CA ASN A 477 -6.32 -15.05 12.80
C ASN A 477 -4.98 -15.56 13.36
N GLY A 478 -3.89 -14.84 13.05
CA GLY A 478 -2.55 -15.21 13.48
C GLY A 478 -2.35 -15.03 14.97
N ASP A 479 -1.31 -15.69 15.48
CA ASP A 479 -0.86 -15.43 16.84
C ASP A 479 -0.28 -14.02 16.96
N LEU A 480 -0.53 -13.40 18.11
CA LEU A 480 0.02 -12.08 18.42
C LEU A 480 1.53 -12.22 18.67
N THR A 481 2.30 -11.27 18.14
CA THR A 481 3.72 -11.10 18.50
C THR A 481 3.87 -10.79 20.00
N ALA A 482 5.07 -10.96 20.56
CA ALA A 482 5.34 -10.63 21.96
C ALA A 482 4.99 -9.17 22.30
N ALA A 483 5.23 -8.22 21.39
CA ALA A 483 4.86 -6.82 21.56
C ALA A 483 3.33 -6.62 21.55
N GLU A 484 2.62 -7.29 20.64
CA GLU A 484 1.17 -7.21 20.55
C GLU A 484 0.46 -7.85 21.73
N LYS A 485 1.01 -8.93 22.30
CA LYS A 485 0.50 -9.53 23.54
C LYS A 485 0.48 -8.53 24.70
N LYS A 486 1.40 -7.55 24.75
CA LYS A 486 1.39 -6.48 25.76
C LYS A 486 0.26 -5.46 25.56
N CYS A 487 -0.28 -5.37 24.34
CA CYS A 487 -1.40 -4.48 23.99
C CYS A 487 -2.74 -5.22 23.93
N LEU A 488 -2.74 -6.54 24.18
CA LEU A 488 -3.96 -7.32 24.33
C LEU A 488 -4.62 -6.96 25.65
N LEU A 489 -5.83 -6.42 25.57
CA LEU A 489 -6.62 -6.12 26.75
C LEU A 489 -7.07 -7.44 27.42
N PRO A 490 -6.98 -7.49 28.76
CA PRO A 490 -7.21 -8.71 29.54
C PRO A 490 -8.66 -9.16 29.52
#